data_AF-A0A1Q2YZQ0-F1
#
_entry.id   AF-A0A1Q2YZQ0-F1
#
_cell.length_a   1.000
_cell.length_b   1.000
_cell.length_c   1.000
_cell.angle_alpha   90.00
_cell.angle_beta   90.00
_cell.angle_gamma   90.00
#
_symmetry.space_group_name_H-M   'P 1'
#
loop_
_entity.id
_entity.type
_entity.pdbx_description
1 polymer ?
#
loop_
_entity_poly.entity_id
_entity_poly.type
_entity_poly.pdbx_seq_one_letter_code
_entity_poly.pdbx_strand_id
1 'polypeptide(L)'
;MTRLTCLWCGQPEVLEIAEIWSSHEFMMETCCSARHEQLVAEMADDPDWATGLMRHLGAEELTGFRLRRLYDNQCSPPVLDFRLTVEPVQFATMQAFVRDHHAHCPPPVTWRFGASIFNGRTQIGVVSVGNPVARAYMHRGWVEVNRLCIRRDTAPQLRWCACSQLYGYAAREAERRGFSKIITYIREDEEGTSLRAAGWQCEGPAGGRSWNSGARRRNTDNAFVPKLRWSRLLKPKPMRSSATQTPIRKTTRHRSASAWLQAA
;
A
#
# COMPACT_ATOMS: atom_id res chain seq x y z
N MET A 1 12.70 15.65 -38.95
CA MET A 1 13.07 16.25 -37.65
C MET A 1 14.57 16.41 -37.66
N THR A 2 15.05 17.64 -37.81
CA THR A 2 16.48 17.97 -37.75
C THR A 2 16.95 17.61 -36.34
N ARG A 3 17.84 16.61 -36.21
CA ARG A 3 18.45 16.31 -34.91
C ARG A 3 19.24 17.56 -34.50
N LEU A 4 18.99 18.04 -33.28
CA LEU A 4 19.78 19.11 -32.69
C LEU A 4 21.25 18.65 -32.66
N THR A 5 22.18 19.57 -32.89
CA THR A 5 23.61 19.26 -32.83
C THR A 5 24.09 19.53 -31.41
N CYS A 6 24.81 18.58 -30.81
CA CYS A 6 25.40 18.77 -29.49
C CYS A 6 26.46 19.87 -29.53
N LEU A 7 26.36 20.83 -28.61
CA LEU A 7 27.27 21.97 -28.48
C LEU A 7 28.70 21.56 -28.05
N TRP A 8 28.87 20.37 -27.48
CA TRP A 8 30.16 19.91 -26.96
C TRP A 8 30.96 19.07 -27.94
N CYS A 9 30.33 18.13 -28.65
CA CYS A 9 31.02 17.23 -29.57
C CYS A 9 30.71 17.47 -31.05
N GLY A 10 29.77 18.37 -31.39
CA GLY A 10 29.38 18.66 -32.77
C GLY A 10 28.65 17.53 -33.49
N GLN A 11 28.36 16.41 -32.81
CA GLN A 11 27.59 15.28 -33.34
C GLN A 11 26.08 15.50 -33.13
N PRO A 12 25.20 14.74 -33.80
CA PRO A 12 23.78 14.73 -33.47
C PRO A 12 23.58 14.46 -31.97
N GLU A 13 22.76 15.29 -31.32
CA GLU A 13 22.47 15.17 -29.89
C GLU A 13 21.76 13.84 -29.61
N VAL A 14 22.27 13.14 -28.61
CA VAL A 14 21.66 11.96 -28.01
C VAL A 14 21.41 12.30 -26.55
N LEU A 15 20.18 12.08 -26.11
CA LEU A 15 19.73 12.27 -24.74
C LEU A 15 18.55 11.33 -24.51
N GLU A 16 18.82 10.16 -23.95
CA GLU A 16 17.83 9.09 -23.80
C GLU A 16 17.97 8.40 -22.43
N ILE A 17 16.90 7.75 -21.98
CA ILE A 17 16.95 6.90 -20.80
C ILE A 17 17.49 5.54 -21.22
N ALA A 18 18.69 5.19 -20.76
CA ALA A 18 19.31 3.91 -21.07
C ALA A 18 18.68 2.77 -20.27
N GLU A 19 18.51 2.97 -18.96
CA GLU A 19 17.98 1.94 -18.06
C GLU A 19 17.30 2.58 -16.83
N ILE A 20 16.28 1.91 -16.31
CA ILE A 20 15.66 2.21 -15.01
C ILE A 20 15.64 0.93 -14.18
N TRP A 21 16.24 0.97 -13.00
CA TRP A 21 16.34 -0.18 -12.10
C TRP A 21 15.18 -0.25 -11.11
N SER A 22 14.95 -1.45 -10.57
CA SER A 22 13.95 -1.67 -9.50
C SER A 22 14.26 -0.90 -8.21
N SER A 23 15.50 -0.44 -8.03
CA SER A 23 15.94 0.43 -6.94
C SER A 23 15.47 1.89 -7.07
N HIS A 24 14.77 2.23 -8.17
CA HIS A 24 14.38 3.59 -8.55
C HIS A 24 15.52 4.45 -9.10
N GLU A 25 16.72 3.90 -9.22
CA GLU A 25 17.84 4.52 -9.91
C GLU A 25 17.64 4.41 -11.43
N PHE A 26 18.33 5.26 -12.19
CA PHE A 26 18.27 5.27 -13.64
C PHE A 26 19.61 5.68 -14.24
N MET A 27 19.79 5.37 -15.52
CA MET A 27 20.95 5.72 -16.31
C MET A 27 20.54 6.50 -17.54
N MET A 28 21.28 7.57 -17.83
CA MET A 28 21.09 8.41 -18.99
C MET A 28 22.17 8.12 -20.03
N GLU A 29 21.76 7.92 -21.28
CA GLU A 29 22.68 7.89 -22.43
C GLU A 29 22.77 9.28 -23.05
N THR A 30 24.00 9.73 -23.30
CA THR A 30 24.26 11.01 -23.96
C THR A 30 25.35 10.85 -25.01
N CYS A 31 25.40 11.76 -25.99
CA CYS A 31 26.35 11.68 -27.10
C CYS A 31 27.83 11.87 -26.70
N CYS A 32 28.12 12.45 -25.53
CA CYS A 32 29.48 12.66 -25.01
C CYS A 32 29.48 12.95 -23.50
N SER A 33 30.62 12.74 -22.84
CA SER A 33 30.76 12.96 -21.38
C SER A 33 30.46 14.41 -20.94
N ALA A 34 30.88 15.40 -21.74
CA ALA A 34 30.61 16.80 -21.42
C ALA A 34 29.09 17.11 -21.38
N ARG A 35 28.30 16.50 -22.27
CA ARG A 35 26.84 16.64 -22.23
C ARG A 35 26.25 15.92 -21.00
N HIS A 36 26.78 14.76 -20.65
CA HIS A 36 26.39 14.02 -19.45
C HIS A 36 26.64 14.84 -18.17
N GLU A 37 27.84 15.42 -18.02
CA GLU A 37 28.19 16.24 -16.86
C GLU A 37 27.29 17.47 -16.75
N GLN A 38 27.04 18.16 -17.88
CA GLN A 38 26.08 19.26 -17.92
C GLN A 38 24.67 18.80 -17.51
N LEU A 39 24.18 17.69 -18.06
CA LEU A 39 22.86 17.15 -17.74
C LEU A 39 22.74 16.86 -16.24
N VAL A 40 23.74 16.22 -15.64
CA VAL A 40 23.74 15.91 -14.21
C VAL A 40 23.67 17.19 -13.37
N ALA A 41 24.43 18.23 -13.75
CA ALA A 41 24.39 19.52 -13.06
C ALA A 41 23.02 20.20 -13.21
N GLU A 42 22.44 20.22 -14.42
CA GLU A 42 21.10 20.76 -14.68
C GLU A 42 20.02 20.02 -13.89
N MET A 43 20.11 18.68 -13.80
CA MET A 43 19.15 17.86 -13.07
C MET A 43 19.21 18.08 -11.55
N ALA A 44 20.39 18.38 -11.02
CA ALA A 44 20.59 18.69 -9.61
C ALA A 44 20.13 20.12 -9.26
N ASP A 45 20.34 21.09 -10.15
CA ASP A 45 19.94 22.49 -9.95
C ASP A 45 18.41 22.66 -9.98
N ASP A 46 17.73 21.98 -10.91
CA ASP A 46 16.27 22.02 -11.04
C ASP A 46 15.64 20.61 -11.13
N PRO A 47 15.30 20.00 -9.98
CA PRO A 47 14.64 18.70 -9.93
C PRO A 47 13.23 18.68 -10.57
N ASP A 48 12.54 19.82 -10.65
CA ASP A 48 11.21 19.91 -11.26
C ASP A 48 11.33 19.89 -12.79
N TRP A 49 12.29 20.64 -13.35
CA TRP A 49 12.68 20.51 -14.75
C TRP A 49 13.14 19.09 -15.07
N ALA A 50 14.00 18.51 -14.25
CA ALA A 50 14.51 17.15 -14.42
C ALA A 50 13.36 16.13 -14.44
N THR A 51 12.36 16.31 -13.56
CA THR A 51 11.13 15.51 -13.56
C THR A 51 10.37 15.65 -14.88
N GLY A 52 10.26 16.87 -15.41
CA GLY A 52 9.67 17.14 -16.72
C GLY A 52 10.43 16.45 -17.86
N LEU A 53 11.76 16.52 -17.83
CA LEU A 53 12.64 15.85 -18.78
C LEU A 53 12.42 14.33 -18.77
N MET A 54 12.44 13.69 -17.60
CA MET A 54 12.24 12.24 -17.50
C MET A 54 10.88 11.80 -18.04
N ARG A 55 9.82 12.60 -17.81
CA ARG A 55 8.51 12.34 -18.42
C ARG A 55 8.57 12.46 -19.94
N HIS A 56 9.22 13.50 -20.46
CA HIS A 56 9.37 13.71 -21.89
C HIS A 56 10.15 12.59 -22.58
N LEU A 57 11.18 12.06 -21.92
CA LEU A 57 12.00 10.95 -22.41
C LEU A 57 11.34 9.57 -22.28
N GLY A 58 10.10 9.50 -21.78
CA GLY A 58 9.31 8.27 -21.76
C GLY A 58 9.44 7.43 -20.49
N ALA A 59 9.84 8.00 -19.34
CA ALA A 59 10.00 7.24 -18.10
C ALA A 59 8.70 6.57 -17.63
N GLU A 60 7.53 7.18 -17.88
CA GLU A 60 6.24 6.60 -17.50
C GLU A 60 5.87 5.42 -18.40
N GLU A 61 6.20 5.49 -19.68
CA GLU A 61 5.99 4.45 -20.69
C GLU A 61 6.91 3.25 -20.44
N LEU A 62 8.18 3.50 -20.13
CA LEU A 62 9.17 2.47 -19.83
C LEU A 62 8.82 1.68 -18.55
N THR A 63 8.31 2.39 -17.55
CA THR A 63 8.05 1.78 -16.23
C THR A 63 6.60 1.31 -16.07
N GLY A 64 5.66 1.92 -16.77
CA GLY A 64 4.22 1.75 -16.58
C GLY A 64 3.67 2.51 -15.36
N PHE A 65 4.46 3.39 -14.73
CA PHE A 65 4.07 4.11 -13.52
C PHE A 65 4.17 5.61 -13.68
N ARG A 66 3.18 6.31 -13.12
CA ARG A 66 3.17 7.77 -13.12
C ARG A 66 4.28 8.32 -12.23
N LEU A 67 5.24 9.02 -12.84
CA LEU A 67 6.34 9.67 -12.16
C LEU A 67 5.78 10.84 -11.34
N ARG A 68 6.02 10.84 -10.02
CA ARG A 68 5.62 11.95 -9.15
C ARG A 68 6.68 13.05 -9.21
N ARG A 69 7.94 12.68 -8.98
CA ARG A 69 9.10 13.57 -9.01
C ARG A 69 10.40 12.78 -9.12
N LEU A 70 11.46 13.44 -9.53
CA LEU A 70 12.83 13.07 -9.18
C LEU A 70 13.10 13.58 -7.76
N TYR A 71 13.67 12.71 -6.93
CA TYR A 71 14.12 13.13 -5.62
C TYR A 71 15.63 13.22 -5.60
N ASP A 72 16.13 14.44 -5.44
CA ASP A 72 17.53 14.71 -5.12
C ASP A 72 17.68 14.76 -3.59
N ASN A 73 18.51 13.88 -3.04
CA ASN A 73 18.82 13.88 -1.60
C ASN A 73 20.21 14.43 -1.30
N GLN A 74 20.87 15.13 -2.23
CA GLN A 74 22.32 15.32 -2.18
C GLN A 74 23.10 13.99 -2.20
N CYS A 75 22.40 12.85 -2.39
CA CYS A 75 22.97 11.55 -2.67
C CYS A 75 22.85 11.33 -4.17
N SER A 76 23.99 11.36 -4.84
CA SER A 76 24.10 10.98 -6.24
C SER A 76 23.91 9.47 -6.38
N PRO A 77 23.12 8.98 -7.35
CA PRO A 77 22.24 9.70 -8.28
C PRO A 77 20.81 9.93 -7.74
N PRO A 78 20.05 10.89 -8.29
CA PRO A 78 18.64 11.08 -7.94
C PRO A 78 17.82 9.82 -8.23
N VAL A 79 16.74 9.63 -7.48
CA VAL A 79 15.85 8.46 -7.65
C VAL A 79 14.48 8.86 -8.15
N LEU A 80 13.87 7.98 -8.94
CA LEU A 80 12.52 8.15 -9.46
C LEU A 80 11.48 7.83 -8.37
N ASP A 81 10.76 8.84 -7.93
CA ASP A 81 9.68 8.70 -6.97
C ASP A 81 8.36 8.67 -7.74
N PHE A 82 7.69 7.52 -7.77
CA PHE A 82 6.40 7.36 -8.42
C PHE A 82 5.25 7.64 -7.45
N ARG A 83 4.06 7.87 -8.01
CA ARG A 83 2.86 8.02 -7.20
C ARG A 83 2.56 6.70 -6.46
N LEU A 84 2.42 6.78 -5.14
CA LEU A 84 2.04 5.62 -4.34
C LEU A 84 0.67 5.05 -4.76
N THR A 85 0.61 3.73 -4.90
CA THR A 85 -0.63 2.98 -5.19
C THR A 85 -0.93 2.00 -4.06
N VAL A 86 -2.21 1.85 -3.72
CA VAL A 86 -2.66 0.95 -2.65
C VAL A 86 -3.58 -0.10 -3.26
N GLU A 87 -3.26 -1.37 -3.05
CA GLU A 87 -3.95 -2.49 -3.67
C GLU A 87 -4.24 -3.60 -2.66
N PRO A 88 -5.36 -4.35 -2.78
CA PRO A 88 -5.60 -5.54 -1.97
C PRO A 88 -4.45 -6.53 -2.08
N VAL A 89 -4.10 -7.16 -0.96
CA VAL A 89 -3.00 -8.13 -0.89
C VAL A 89 -3.53 -9.51 -0.50
N GLN A 90 -2.82 -10.56 -0.86
CA GLN A 90 -3.08 -11.90 -0.33
C GLN A 90 -2.50 -12.04 1.08
N PHE A 91 -3.13 -12.87 1.91
CA PHE A 91 -2.71 -13.03 3.31
C PHE A 91 -1.27 -13.52 3.43
N ALA A 92 -0.89 -14.52 2.62
CA ALA A 92 0.46 -15.08 2.61
C ALA A 92 1.54 -14.04 2.26
N THR A 93 1.30 -13.20 1.24
CA THR A 93 2.20 -12.11 0.85
C THR A 93 2.35 -11.07 1.96
N MET A 94 1.24 -10.71 2.62
CA MET A 94 1.31 -9.80 3.77
C MET A 94 2.10 -10.40 4.93
N GLN A 95 1.88 -11.68 5.25
CA GLN A 95 2.62 -12.36 6.31
C GLN A 95 4.11 -12.44 6.00
N ALA A 96 4.49 -12.72 4.75
CA ALA A 96 5.88 -12.71 4.30
C ALA A 96 6.51 -11.32 4.50
N PHE A 97 5.86 -10.28 4.00
CA PHE A 97 6.36 -8.91 4.16
C PHE A 97 6.54 -8.50 5.63
N VAL A 98 5.57 -8.83 6.50
CA VAL A 98 5.68 -8.54 7.94
C VAL A 98 6.83 -9.33 8.58
N ARG A 99 7.02 -10.60 8.23
CA ARG A 99 8.12 -11.41 8.75
C ARG A 99 9.48 -10.82 8.38
N ASP A 100 9.62 -10.31 7.17
CA ASP A 100 10.90 -9.84 6.64
C ASP A 100 11.24 -8.42 7.12
N HIS A 101 10.23 -7.57 7.40
CA HIS A 101 10.44 -6.15 7.67
C HIS A 101 9.95 -5.63 9.03
N HIS A 102 9.13 -6.39 9.77
CA HIS A 102 8.55 -5.89 11.02
C HIS A 102 9.44 -6.19 12.23
N ALA A 103 10.19 -5.18 12.70
CA ALA A 103 11.19 -5.31 13.75
C ALA A 103 10.69 -5.93 15.08
N HIS A 104 9.42 -5.71 15.45
CA HIS A 104 8.95 -6.01 16.81
C HIS A 104 7.90 -7.12 16.94
N CYS A 105 7.18 -7.47 15.87
CA CYS A 105 5.98 -8.29 15.99
C CYS A 105 5.94 -9.34 14.87
N PRO A 106 5.64 -10.60 15.20
CA PRO A 106 5.41 -11.62 14.18
C PRO A 106 4.17 -11.27 13.34
N PRO A 107 4.07 -11.86 12.13
CA PRO A 107 2.89 -11.74 11.29
C PRO A 107 1.61 -12.17 12.04
N PRO A 108 0.45 -11.59 11.70
CA PRO A 108 -0.80 -11.96 12.33
C PRO A 108 -1.19 -13.37 11.89
N VAL A 109 -1.82 -14.15 12.78
CA VAL A 109 -2.26 -15.53 12.51
C VAL A 109 -3.55 -15.55 11.69
N THR A 110 -4.41 -14.55 11.87
CA THR A 110 -5.67 -14.39 11.16
C THR A 110 -5.89 -12.92 10.82
N TRP A 111 -6.68 -12.66 9.79
CA TRP A 111 -7.11 -11.31 9.44
C TRP A 111 -8.52 -11.33 8.84
N ARG A 112 -9.09 -10.15 8.59
CA ARG A 112 -10.30 -9.97 7.79
C ARG A 112 -9.97 -9.47 6.39
N PHE A 113 -9.05 -8.52 6.28
CA PHE A 113 -8.58 -7.94 5.02
C PHE A 113 -7.30 -7.14 5.23
N GLY A 114 -6.72 -6.67 4.14
CA GLY A 114 -5.59 -5.76 4.16
C GLY A 114 -5.22 -5.28 2.77
N ALA A 115 -4.11 -4.57 2.68
CA ALA A 115 -3.57 -4.07 1.43
C ALA A 115 -2.05 -3.95 1.50
N SER A 116 -1.44 -3.90 0.31
CA SER A 116 -0.07 -3.46 0.09
C SER A 116 -0.08 -2.04 -0.46
N ILE A 117 0.99 -1.31 -0.20
CA ILE A 117 1.28 -0.03 -0.84
C ILE A 117 2.59 -0.12 -1.61
N PHE A 118 2.60 0.43 -2.81
CA PHE A 118 3.71 0.35 -3.75
C PHE A 118 4.15 1.75 -4.18
N ASN A 119 5.45 1.90 -4.44
CA ASN A 119 6.01 3.01 -5.20
C ASN A 119 6.55 2.41 -6.49
N GLY A 120 5.88 2.65 -7.62
CA GLY A 120 6.17 1.92 -8.85
C GLY A 120 5.96 0.41 -8.66
N ARG A 121 6.97 -0.38 -9.02
CA ARG A 121 6.99 -1.84 -8.80
C ARG A 121 7.36 -2.24 -7.37
N THR A 122 7.91 -1.33 -6.58
CA THR A 122 8.48 -1.63 -5.28
C THR A 122 7.38 -1.67 -4.23
N GLN A 123 7.21 -2.83 -3.59
CA GLN A 123 6.33 -2.94 -2.41
C GLN A 123 6.98 -2.20 -1.24
N ILE A 124 6.32 -1.16 -0.75
CA ILE A 124 6.80 -0.29 0.31
C ILE A 124 6.27 -0.70 1.68
N GLY A 125 5.05 -1.25 1.73
CA GLY A 125 4.43 -1.61 2.98
C GLY A 125 3.16 -2.41 2.86
N VAL A 126 2.65 -2.82 4.02
CA VAL A 126 1.41 -3.58 4.16
C VAL A 126 0.60 -3.12 5.37
N VAL A 127 -0.70 -3.29 5.29
CA VAL A 127 -1.63 -3.16 6.42
C VAL A 127 -2.50 -4.40 6.53
N SER A 128 -2.74 -4.85 7.75
CA SER A 128 -3.69 -5.93 8.06
C SER A 128 -4.71 -5.46 9.09
N VAL A 129 -5.97 -5.76 8.80
CA VAL A 129 -7.11 -5.48 9.65
C VAL A 129 -7.77 -6.78 10.04
N GLY A 130 -8.09 -6.93 11.32
CA GLY A 130 -8.71 -8.12 11.87
C GLY A 130 -9.62 -7.80 13.04
N ASN A 131 -9.98 -8.84 13.79
CA ASN A 131 -10.78 -8.66 14.98
C ASN A 131 -9.96 -7.90 16.05
N PRO A 132 -10.60 -7.06 16.88
CA PRO A 132 -9.94 -6.45 18.02
C PRO A 132 -9.33 -7.51 18.93
N VAL A 133 -8.08 -7.28 19.36
CA VAL A 133 -7.40 -8.19 20.30
C VAL A 133 -8.11 -8.20 21.65
N ALA A 134 -8.59 -7.03 22.09
CA ALA A 134 -9.44 -6.91 23.26
C ALA A 134 -10.86 -7.44 22.97
N ARG A 135 -11.17 -8.62 23.53
CA ARG A 135 -12.46 -9.31 23.32
C ARG A 135 -13.70 -8.46 23.63
N ALA A 136 -13.59 -7.53 24.59
CA ALA A 136 -14.65 -6.59 24.95
C ALA A 136 -15.16 -5.73 23.77
N TYR A 137 -14.39 -5.61 22.69
CA TYR A 137 -14.76 -4.85 21.49
C TYR A 137 -15.30 -5.71 20.34
N MET A 138 -15.13 -7.04 20.38
CA MET A 138 -15.50 -7.93 19.26
C MET A 138 -17.00 -7.84 18.91
N HIS A 139 -17.87 -7.68 19.91
CA HIS A 139 -19.33 -7.62 19.70
C HIS A 139 -19.86 -6.22 19.38
N ARG A 140 -18.97 -5.20 19.29
CA ARG A 140 -19.37 -3.79 19.07
C ARG A 140 -19.40 -3.37 17.61
N GLY A 141 -19.12 -4.30 16.68
CA GLY A 141 -18.95 -3.99 15.27
C GLY A 141 -17.64 -3.25 14.96
N TRP A 142 -16.61 -3.44 15.81
CA TRP A 142 -15.31 -2.79 15.66
C TRP A 142 -14.30 -3.71 14.98
N VAL A 143 -13.33 -3.12 14.30
CA VAL A 143 -12.15 -3.81 13.76
C VAL A 143 -10.87 -3.11 14.20
N GLU A 144 -9.74 -3.82 14.12
CA GLU A 144 -8.44 -3.31 14.54
C GLU A 144 -7.42 -3.43 13.40
N VAL A 145 -6.63 -2.38 13.17
CA VAL A 145 -5.38 -2.49 12.40
C VAL A 145 -4.39 -3.26 13.27
N ASN A 146 -4.24 -4.56 13.01
CA ASN A 146 -3.40 -5.42 13.83
C ASN A 146 -1.93 -5.29 13.48
N ARG A 147 -1.62 -5.01 12.20
CA ARG A 147 -0.26 -4.71 11.73
C ARG A 147 -0.30 -3.64 10.67
N LEU A 148 0.65 -2.73 10.76
CA LEU A 148 1.06 -1.87 9.67
C LEU A 148 2.59 -1.92 9.63
N CYS A 149 3.14 -2.33 8.50
CA CYS A 149 4.59 -2.50 8.33
C CYS A 149 5.02 -1.74 7.09
N ILE A 150 6.03 -0.88 7.24
CA ILE A 150 6.72 -0.21 6.13
C ILE A 150 8.17 -0.66 6.18
N ARG A 151 8.72 -1.06 5.04
CA ARG A 151 10.14 -1.43 4.94
C ARG A 151 11.04 -0.21 5.15
N ARG A 152 12.24 -0.43 5.70
CA ARG A 152 13.17 0.65 6.10
C ARG A 152 14.47 0.67 5.30
N ASP A 153 14.68 -0.35 4.47
CA ASP A 153 15.80 -0.53 3.55
C ASP A 153 15.62 0.23 2.22
N THR A 154 14.52 0.98 2.06
CA THR A 154 14.31 1.94 0.96
C THR A 154 14.48 3.36 1.47
N ALA A 155 14.90 4.26 0.58
CA ALA A 155 15.07 5.66 0.91
C ALA A 155 13.78 6.28 1.51
N PRO A 156 13.86 7.05 2.62
CA PRO A 156 12.70 7.53 3.37
C PRO A 156 11.63 8.26 2.52
N GLN A 157 12.06 8.98 1.49
CA GLN A 157 11.23 9.70 0.55
C GLN A 157 10.29 8.79 -0.27
N LEU A 158 10.75 7.60 -0.66
CA LEU A 158 9.97 6.65 -1.47
C LEU A 158 8.79 6.08 -0.69
N ARG A 159 8.89 6.12 0.66
CA ARG A 159 7.85 5.67 1.60
C ARG A 159 7.13 6.82 2.31
N TRP A 160 7.37 8.07 1.90
CA TRP A 160 6.71 9.23 2.47
C TRP A 160 5.19 9.13 2.27
N CYS A 161 4.40 9.46 3.30
CA CYS A 161 2.94 9.28 3.33
C CYS A 161 2.43 7.83 3.18
N ALA A 162 3.29 6.80 3.20
CA ALA A 162 2.82 5.43 3.04
C ALA A 162 1.92 4.97 4.22
N CYS A 163 2.35 5.24 5.45
CA CYS A 163 1.58 4.89 6.65
C CYS A 163 0.18 5.54 6.69
N SER A 164 0.10 6.84 6.42
CA SER A 164 -1.18 7.57 6.45
C SER A 164 -2.13 7.09 5.35
N GLN A 165 -1.63 6.79 4.15
CA GLN A 165 -2.44 6.21 3.07
C GLN A 165 -2.97 4.82 3.41
N LEU A 166 -2.15 3.97 4.03
CA LEU A 166 -2.57 2.65 4.50
C LEU A 166 -3.64 2.74 5.62
N TYR A 167 -3.47 3.63 6.59
CA TYR A 167 -4.50 3.88 7.62
C TYR A 167 -5.81 4.42 7.00
N GLY A 168 -5.70 5.32 6.01
CA GLY A 168 -6.83 5.85 5.27
C GLY A 168 -7.55 4.77 4.44
N TYR A 169 -6.80 3.87 3.79
CA TYR A 169 -7.36 2.71 3.11
C TYR A 169 -8.09 1.79 4.11
N ALA A 170 -7.45 1.42 5.22
CA ALA A 170 -8.01 0.51 6.21
C ALA A 170 -9.35 1.02 6.75
N ALA A 171 -9.45 2.32 7.06
CA ALA A 171 -10.70 2.93 7.53
C ALA A 171 -11.80 2.92 6.46
N ARG A 172 -11.48 3.31 5.21
CA ARG A 172 -12.45 3.30 4.10
C ARG A 172 -12.97 1.90 3.80
N GLU A 173 -12.07 0.91 3.79
CA GLU A 173 -12.44 -0.48 3.55
C GLU A 173 -13.23 -1.08 4.71
N ALA A 174 -12.90 -0.74 5.95
CA ALA A 174 -13.71 -1.11 7.11
C ALA A 174 -15.13 -0.54 7.03
N GLU A 175 -15.27 0.73 6.65
CA GLU A 175 -16.57 1.39 6.48
C GLU A 175 -17.40 0.71 5.39
N ARG A 176 -16.77 0.42 4.23
CA ARG A 176 -17.41 -0.29 3.12
C ARG A 176 -17.91 -1.69 3.52
N ARG A 177 -17.22 -2.35 4.46
CA ARG A 177 -17.57 -3.68 4.98
C ARG A 177 -18.62 -3.65 6.10
N GLY A 178 -19.09 -2.48 6.52
CA GLY A 178 -20.15 -2.37 7.51
C GLY A 178 -19.69 -2.20 8.96
N PHE A 179 -18.40 -1.99 9.22
CA PHE A 179 -17.92 -1.75 10.59
C PHE A 179 -18.27 -0.35 11.06
N SER A 180 -18.55 -0.20 12.36
CA SER A 180 -18.93 1.07 12.98
C SER A 180 -17.72 1.88 13.47
N LYS A 181 -16.58 1.20 13.71
CA LYS A 181 -15.35 1.82 14.20
C LYS A 181 -14.14 0.98 13.84
N ILE A 182 -13.03 1.66 13.54
CA ILE A 182 -11.71 1.03 13.44
C ILE A 182 -10.79 1.59 14.52
N ILE A 183 -9.97 0.73 15.12
CA ILE A 183 -9.02 1.09 16.18
C ILE A 183 -7.61 0.61 15.84
N THR A 184 -6.62 1.20 16.49
CA THR A 184 -5.22 0.74 16.47
C THR A 184 -4.54 1.17 17.76
N TYR A 185 -3.37 0.61 18.00
CA TYR A 185 -2.50 1.00 19.10
C TYR A 185 -1.13 1.36 18.54
N ILE A 186 -0.56 2.43 19.04
CA ILE A 186 0.86 2.80 18.84
C ILE A 186 1.50 2.91 20.22
N ARG A 187 2.83 2.81 20.30
CA ARG A 187 3.55 3.07 21.54
C ARG A 187 3.39 4.56 21.91
N GLU A 188 3.46 4.85 23.20
CA GLU A 188 3.31 6.23 23.70
C GLU A 188 4.44 7.17 23.23
N ASP A 189 5.63 6.62 22.93
CA ASP A 189 6.77 7.33 22.36
C ASP A 189 6.65 7.58 20.84
N GLU A 190 5.59 7.08 20.18
CA GLU A 190 5.34 7.33 18.76
C GLU A 190 4.41 8.54 18.57
N GLU A 191 4.79 9.48 17.70
CA GLU A 191 4.07 10.74 17.55
C GLU A 191 2.60 10.60 17.09
N GLY A 192 2.29 9.56 16.31
CA GLY A 192 0.96 9.38 15.69
C GLY A 192 0.67 10.31 14.51
N THR A 193 1.67 10.98 13.94
CA THR A 193 1.52 11.95 12.83
C THR A 193 0.80 11.35 11.62
N SER A 194 1.09 10.10 11.27
CA SER A 194 0.40 9.38 10.17
C SER A 194 -1.08 9.10 10.46
N LEU A 195 -1.45 8.89 11.72
CA LEU A 195 -2.83 8.64 12.15
C LEU A 195 -3.65 9.94 12.09
N ARG A 196 -3.09 11.05 12.59
CA ARG A 196 -3.69 12.38 12.44
C ARG A 196 -3.95 12.73 10.99
N ALA A 197 -2.94 12.56 10.12
CA ALA A 197 -3.07 12.79 8.68
C ALA A 197 -4.16 11.90 8.03
N ALA A 198 -4.42 10.71 8.58
CA ALA A 198 -5.47 9.81 8.12
C ALA A 198 -6.85 10.07 8.77
N GLY A 199 -7.00 11.15 9.55
CA GLY A 199 -8.26 11.53 10.22
C GLY A 199 -8.63 10.66 11.42
N TRP A 200 -7.66 10.04 12.08
CA TRP A 200 -7.87 9.28 13.32
C TRP A 200 -7.77 10.19 14.54
N GLN A 201 -8.44 9.80 15.61
CA GLN A 201 -8.48 10.51 16.89
C GLN A 201 -7.76 9.69 17.95
N CYS A 202 -6.91 10.33 18.75
CA CYS A 202 -6.29 9.71 19.91
C CYS A 202 -7.32 9.64 21.03
N GLU A 203 -7.55 8.44 21.58
CA GLU A 203 -8.44 8.20 22.72
C GLU A 203 -7.71 8.17 24.06
N GLY A 204 -6.39 8.44 24.04
CA GLY A 204 -5.53 8.44 25.20
C GLY A 204 -4.89 7.08 25.51
N PRO A 205 -4.26 6.97 26.69
CA PRO A 205 -3.56 5.77 27.13
C PRO A 205 -4.47 4.54 27.17
N ALA A 206 -4.01 3.45 26.58
CA ALA A 206 -4.63 2.15 26.68
C ALA A 206 -3.60 1.17 27.25
N GLY A 207 -3.81 0.81 28.51
CA GLY A 207 -2.84 0.05 29.28
C GLY A 207 -2.38 -1.24 28.60
N GLY A 208 -1.06 -1.41 28.49
CA GLY A 208 -0.40 -2.69 28.27
C GLY A 208 -0.51 -3.53 29.54
N ARG A 209 -1.67 -4.15 29.77
CA ARG A 209 -1.76 -5.17 30.82
C ARG A 209 -1.28 -6.49 30.23
N SER A 210 -0.37 -7.14 30.94
CA SER A 210 0.05 -8.50 30.63
C SER A 210 -1.19 -9.40 30.52
N TRP A 211 -1.35 -10.07 29.37
CA TRP A 211 -2.34 -11.14 29.20
C TRP A 211 -1.83 -12.50 29.73
N ASN A 212 -0.72 -12.47 30.48
CA ASN A 212 -0.21 -13.62 31.18
C ASN A 212 -1.10 -13.89 32.40
N SER A 213 -1.46 -15.16 32.58
CA SER A 213 -2.20 -15.64 33.75
C SER A 213 -1.62 -17.00 34.10
N GLY A 214 -1.71 -17.42 35.37
CA GLY A 214 -1.15 -18.71 35.81
C GLY A 214 -1.57 -19.91 34.93
N ALA A 215 -2.78 -19.86 34.35
CA ALA A 215 -3.31 -20.88 33.45
C ALA A 215 -2.88 -20.75 31.97
N ARG A 216 -2.27 -19.64 31.55
CA ARG A 216 -1.84 -19.41 30.16
C ARG A 216 -0.61 -18.52 30.11
N ARG A 217 0.56 -19.14 30.20
CA ARG A 217 1.85 -18.50 29.96
C ARG A 217 1.90 -17.99 28.53
N ARG A 218 2.14 -16.69 28.36
CA ARG A 218 2.39 -16.06 27.05
C ARG A 218 3.72 -15.35 27.11
N ASN A 219 4.49 -15.39 26.03
CA ASN A 219 5.61 -14.47 25.89
C ASN A 219 5.05 -13.04 25.77
N THR A 220 5.48 -12.15 26.68
CA THR A 220 4.93 -10.81 26.90
C THR A 220 5.95 -9.71 26.67
N ASP A 221 6.98 -9.93 25.86
CA ASP A 221 8.04 -8.95 25.61
C ASP A 221 7.52 -7.55 25.20
N ASN A 222 6.40 -7.48 24.45
CA ASN A 222 5.76 -6.21 24.05
C ASN A 222 4.52 -5.80 24.89
N ALA A 223 4.27 -6.47 26.02
CA ALA A 223 3.08 -6.23 26.83
C ALA A 223 3.23 -5.03 27.79
N PHE A 224 4.47 -4.68 28.16
CA PHE A 224 4.76 -3.66 29.19
C PHE A 224 4.98 -2.25 28.63
N VAL A 225 5.06 -2.10 27.31
CA VAL A 225 5.24 -0.78 26.69
C VAL A 225 3.91 -0.01 26.74
N PRO A 226 3.87 1.21 27.33
CA PRO A 226 2.69 2.06 27.29
C PRO A 226 2.25 2.34 25.85
N LYS A 227 0.93 2.31 25.62
CA LYS A 227 0.34 2.48 24.30
C LYS A 227 -0.75 3.52 24.33
N LEU A 228 -0.90 4.22 23.21
CA LEU A 228 -2.02 5.10 22.93
C LEU A 228 -3.00 4.37 22.03
N ARG A 229 -4.30 4.39 22.37
CA ARG A 229 -5.34 3.89 21.47
C ARG A 229 -5.77 5.02 20.54
N TRP A 230 -5.83 4.70 19.27
CA TRP A 230 -6.37 5.58 18.24
C TRP A 230 -7.59 4.96 17.62
N SER A 231 -8.53 5.79 17.21
CA SER A 231 -9.73 5.31 16.54
C SER A 231 -10.21 6.23 15.43
N ARG A 232 -11.07 5.67 14.58
CA ARG A 232 -11.87 6.42 13.64
C ARG A 232 -13.28 5.85 13.63
N LEU A 233 -14.26 6.72 13.90
CA LEU A 233 -15.68 6.39 13.74
C LEU A 233 -15.99 6.29 12.25
N LEU A 234 -16.77 5.27 11.89
CA LEU A 234 -17.11 4.94 10.51
C LEU A 234 -18.61 5.10 10.32
N LYS A 235 -19.02 5.50 9.11
CA LYS A 235 -20.43 5.68 8.75
C LYS A 235 -20.82 4.67 7.67
N PRO A 236 -20.93 3.36 8.01
CA PRO A 236 -21.24 2.35 7.02
C PRO A 236 -22.60 2.65 6.39
N LYS A 237 -22.68 2.61 5.05
CA LYS A 237 -23.97 2.67 4.37
C LYS A 237 -24.73 1.38 4.69
N PRO A 238 -26.05 1.45 4.99
CA PRO A 238 -26.85 0.25 5.13
C PRO A 238 -26.73 -0.57 3.85
N MET A 239 -26.38 -1.86 4.00
CA MET A 239 -26.33 -2.77 2.88
C MET A 239 -27.71 -2.76 2.22
N ARG A 240 -27.79 -2.35 0.95
CA ARG A 240 -29.04 -2.50 0.19
C ARG A 240 -29.34 -4.01 0.19
N SER A 241 -30.41 -4.41 0.86
CA SER A 241 -30.92 -5.77 0.72
C SER A 241 -31.15 -6.00 -0.77
N SER A 242 -30.52 -7.01 -1.36
CA SER A 242 -30.90 -7.46 -2.69
C SER A 242 -32.38 -7.85 -2.61
N ALA A 243 -33.21 -7.11 -3.35
CA ALA A 243 -34.64 -7.37 -3.43
C ALA A 243 -34.88 -8.85 -3.74
N THR A 244 -35.85 -9.40 -3.01
CA THR A 244 -36.41 -10.74 -3.10
C THR A 244 -36.36 -11.30 -4.52
N GLN A 245 -35.67 -12.43 -4.71
CA GLN A 245 -35.80 -13.20 -5.94
C GLN A 245 -37.27 -13.58 -6.12
N THR A 246 -37.90 -13.05 -7.16
CA THR A 246 -39.23 -13.49 -7.61
C THR A 246 -39.17 -15.01 -7.83
N PRO A 247 -40.09 -15.80 -7.24
CA PRO A 247 -40.04 -17.25 -7.40
C PRO A 247 -40.28 -17.60 -8.86
N ILE A 248 -39.36 -18.38 -9.43
CA ILE A 248 -39.48 -18.95 -10.77
C ILE A 248 -40.73 -19.83 -10.78
N ARG A 249 -41.78 -19.41 -11.52
CA ARG A 249 -42.93 -20.26 -11.82
C ARG A 249 -42.44 -21.46 -12.63
N LYS A 250 -42.40 -22.64 -12.02
CA LYS A 250 -42.21 -23.90 -12.74
C LYS A 250 -43.44 -24.14 -13.62
N THR A 251 -43.30 -23.95 -14.93
CA THR A 251 -44.29 -24.42 -15.90
C THR A 251 -44.07 -25.92 -16.14
N THR A 252 -44.93 -26.76 -15.56
CA THR A 252 -44.97 -28.18 -15.84
C THR A 252 -45.50 -28.37 -17.27
N ARG A 253 -44.62 -28.65 -18.23
CA ARG A 253 -45.04 -29.15 -19.55
C ARG A 253 -45.29 -30.65 -19.43
N HIS A 254 -46.56 -31.05 -19.46
CA HIS A 254 -46.93 -32.43 -19.77
C HIS A 254 -46.46 -32.73 -21.20
N ARG A 255 -45.61 -33.75 -21.36
CA ARG A 255 -45.40 -34.42 -22.64
C ARG A 255 -46.01 -35.80 -22.54
N SER A 256 -47.17 -35.96 -23.17
CA SER A 256 -47.68 -37.25 -23.62
C SER A 256 -46.98 -37.62 -24.92
N ALA A 257 -46.39 -38.83 -25.00
CA ALA A 257 -46.38 -39.63 -26.22
C ALA A 257 -45.86 -41.04 -25.92
N SER A 258 -46.74 -41.98 -26.23
CA SER A 258 -46.69 -43.43 -26.35
C SER A 258 -45.65 -44.00 -27.35
N ALA A 259 -45.28 -45.27 -27.10
CA ALA A 259 -44.76 -46.33 -28.00
C ALA A 259 -43.42 -46.03 -28.69
N TRP A 260 -42.41 -46.91 -28.73
CA TRP A 260 -42.37 -48.26 -29.29
C TRP A 260 -41.15 -49.05 -28.76
N LEU A 261 -41.30 -50.36 -28.48
CA LEU A 261 -40.26 -51.41 -28.42
C LEU A 261 -41.01 -52.74 -28.58
N GLN A 262 -41.16 -53.27 -29.80
CA GLN A 262 -40.34 -54.28 -30.48
C GLN A 262 -40.22 -55.64 -29.77
N ALA A 263 -40.52 -56.66 -30.59
CA ALA A 263 -40.48 -58.08 -30.34
C ALA A 263 -39.09 -58.61 -29.98
N ALA A 264 -39.04 -59.49 -28.98
CA ALA A 264 -38.42 -60.83 -28.99
C ALA A 264 -38.66 -61.49 -27.63
#